data_AF-A0A7G8HFZ8-F1
#
_entry.id   AF-A0A7G8HFZ8-F1
#
_cell.length_a   1.000
_cell.length_b   1.000
_cell.length_c   1.000
_cell.angle_alpha   90.00
_cell.angle_beta   90.00
_cell.angle_gamma   90.00
#
_symmetry.space_group_name_H-M   'P 1'
#
loop_
_entity.id
_entity.type
_entity.pdbx_description
1 polymer ?
#
loop_
_entity_poly.entity_id
_entity_poly.type
_entity_poly.pdbx_seq_one_letter_code
_entity_poly.pdbx_strand_id
1 'polypeptide(L)'
;MSDFENVQDNTAVSEQSTGSDQQTLTLDGRVYPMNALPAEAINVLNDLIRSETELNEHRFRMRQLSAAQQTLTVALNKLVENAGIAPISTIENNESNSKEEAA
;
A
#
# COMPACT_ATOMS: atom_id res chain seq x y z
N MET A 1 -35.91 -18.55 17.72
CA MET A 1 -34.76 -18.43 16.78
C MET A 1 -34.56 -16.94 16.59
N SER A 2 -34.12 -16.16 17.58
CA SER A 2 -32.87 -16.24 18.36
C SER A 2 -31.64 -16.20 17.47
N ASP A 3 -30.93 -15.08 17.62
CA ASP A 3 -29.52 -14.85 17.35
C ASP A 3 -29.06 -14.88 15.90
N PHE A 4 -29.07 -13.70 15.28
CA PHE A 4 -27.95 -13.33 14.41
C PHE A 4 -27.04 -12.40 15.21
N GLU A 5 -25.86 -12.96 15.47
CA GLU A 5 -24.79 -12.45 16.28
C GLU A 5 -24.38 -11.04 15.86
N ASN A 6 -24.44 -10.14 16.84
CA ASN A 6 -23.74 -8.88 16.87
C ASN A 6 -22.23 -9.18 17.01
N VAL A 7 -21.56 -9.44 15.89
CA VAL A 7 -20.10 -9.55 15.84
C VAL A 7 -19.51 -8.14 15.82
N GLN A 8 -19.32 -7.68 17.05
CA GLN A 8 -18.26 -6.81 17.54
C GLN A 8 -17.02 -6.72 16.61
N ASP A 9 -16.99 -5.73 15.72
CA ASP A 9 -15.74 -5.24 15.13
C ASP A 9 -15.25 -4.06 15.99
N ASN A 10 -14.63 -4.45 17.10
CA ASN A 10 -13.98 -3.58 18.06
C ASN A 10 -12.61 -3.18 17.51
N THR A 11 -12.56 -2.42 16.42
CA THR A 11 -11.38 -1.61 16.11
C THR A 11 -11.40 -0.39 17.01
N ALA A 12 -10.78 -0.55 18.18
CA ALA A 12 -10.43 0.51 19.09
C ALA A 12 -9.55 1.54 18.39
N VAL A 13 -10.18 2.55 17.78
CA VAL A 13 -9.60 3.89 17.77
C VAL A 13 -9.91 4.44 19.15
N SER A 14 -9.01 4.22 20.10
CA SER A 14 -8.99 5.04 21.30
C SER A 14 -8.64 6.45 20.86
N GLU A 15 -9.66 7.21 20.45
CA GLU A 15 -9.65 8.66 20.52
C GLU A 15 -9.47 8.99 22.00
N GLN A 16 -8.21 9.20 22.39
CA GLN A 16 -7.87 9.75 23.68
C GLN A 16 -8.27 11.22 23.67
N SER A 17 -9.58 11.43 23.84
CA SER A 17 -10.21 12.71 24.10
C SER A 17 -9.89 13.10 25.54
N THR A 18 -8.73 13.70 25.77
CA THR A 18 -8.38 14.27 27.09
C THR A 18 -7.90 15.71 26.96
N GLY A 19 -8.83 16.64 27.16
CA GLY A 19 -8.61 17.89 27.91
C GLY A 19 -7.85 19.02 27.21
N SER A 20 -8.58 20.04 26.75
CA SER A 20 -8.12 21.29 26.10
C SER A 20 -7.40 21.06 24.77
N ASP A 21 -7.86 21.75 23.71
CA ASP A 21 -7.46 21.59 22.30
C ASP A 21 -5.99 21.97 22.00
N GLN A 22 -5.03 21.43 22.75
CA GLN A 22 -3.61 21.60 22.44
C GLN A 22 -3.17 20.47 21.52
N GLN A 23 -2.90 20.83 20.27
CA GLN A 23 -2.22 19.96 19.32
C GLN A 23 -0.87 19.50 19.92
N THR A 24 -0.56 18.22 19.77
CA THR A 24 0.71 17.63 20.24
C THR A 24 1.41 16.91 19.09
N LEU A 25 2.74 16.91 19.13
CA LEU A 25 3.61 16.14 18.26
C LEU A 25 4.16 14.96 19.05
N THR A 26 3.98 13.75 18.54
CA THR A 26 4.68 12.56 19.06
C THR A 26 5.90 12.28 18.21
N LEU A 27 7.09 12.34 18.78
CA LEU A 27 8.37 12.09 18.12
C LEU A 27 9.22 11.18 19.00
N ASP A 28 9.72 10.05 18.47
CA ASP A 28 10.52 9.05 19.19
C ASP A 28 9.90 8.61 20.53
N GLY A 29 8.57 8.44 20.56
CA GLY A 29 7.83 8.02 21.76
C GLY A 29 7.68 9.10 22.83
N ARG A 30 8.08 10.34 22.54
CA ARG A 30 7.90 11.51 23.43
C ARG A 30 6.84 12.44 22.86
N VAL A 31 6.06 13.04 23.75
CA VAL A 31 4.97 13.96 23.38
C VAL A 31 5.41 15.39 23.65
N TYR A 32 5.33 16.23 22.63
CA TYR A 32 5.67 17.65 22.67
C TYR A 32 4.42 18.48 22.36
N PRO A 33 4.14 19.56 23.11
CA PRO A 33 3.04 20.45 22.76
C PRO A 33 3.44 21.30 21.55
N MET A 34 2.56 21.39 20.54
CA MET A 34 2.89 21.99 19.24
C MET A 34 3.23 23.49 19.36
N ASN A 35 2.64 24.19 20.33
CA ASN A 35 2.89 25.61 20.62
C ASN A 35 4.26 25.90 21.24
N ALA A 36 4.96 24.89 21.75
CA ALA A 36 6.30 25.02 22.32
C ALA A 36 7.41 24.68 21.31
N LEU A 37 7.05 24.29 20.08
CA LEU A 37 8.01 23.96 19.05
C LEU A 37 8.60 25.23 18.43
N PRO A 38 9.91 25.24 18.09
CA PRO A 38 10.51 26.34 17.35
C PRO A 38 9.92 26.40 15.92
N ALA A 39 9.90 27.59 15.33
CA ALA A 39 9.35 27.81 13.99
C ALA A 39 10.02 26.92 12.91
N GLU A 40 11.32 26.65 13.05
CA GLU A 40 12.04 25.74 12.16
C GLU A 40 11.48 24.31 12.19
N ALA A 41 11.13 23.79 13.38
CA ALA A 41 10.52 22.48 13.51
C ALA A 41 9.12 22.44 12.87
N ILE A 42 8.35 23.52 13.02
CA ILE A 42 7.03 23.65 12.37
C ILE A 42 7.17 23.64 10.84
N ASN A 43 8.17 24.34 10.30
CA ASN A 43 8.42 24.34 8.85
C ASN A 43 8.78 22.94 8.33
N VAL A 44 9.69 22.24 9.02
CA VAL A 44 10.05 20.86 8.65
C VAL A 44 8.85 19.92 8.73
N LEU A 45 7.98 20.09 9.73
CA LEU A 45 6.73 19.30 9.83
C LEU A 45 5.78 19.58 8.67
N ASN A 46 5.62 20.85 8.28
CA ASN A 46 4.78 21.20 7.13
C ASN A 46 5.33 20.62 5.82
N ASP A 47 6.65 20.70 5.63
CA ASP A 47 7.32 20.10 4.46
C ASP A 47 7.16 18.59 4.44
N LEU A 48 7.30 17.93 5.61
CA LEU A 48 7.09 16.50 5.74
C LEU A 48 5.64 16.11 5.40
N ILE A 49 4.66 16.81 5.95
CA ILE A 49 3.24 16.57 5.66
C ILE A 49 2.98 16.72 4.16
N ARG A 50 3.50 17.78 3.53
CA ARG A 50 3.38 17.97 2.09
C ARG A 50 4.00 16.80 1.32
N SER A 51 5.23 16.40 1.67
CA SER A 51 5.90 15.28 1.00
C SER A 51 5.13 13.96 1.13
N GLU A 52 4.53 13.68 2.28
CA GLU A 52 3.69 12.49 2.49
C GLU A 52 2.40 12.55 1.67
N THR A 53 1.79 13.73 1.53
CA THR A 53 0.61 13.88 0.65
C THR A 53 0.96 13.62 -0.82
N GLU A 54 2.06 14.19 -1.31
CA GLU A 54 2.54 13.97 -2.68
C GLU A 54 2.88 12.49 -2.89
N LEU A 55 3.56 11.86 -1.94
CA LEU A 55 3.92 10.45 -1.99
C LEU A 55 2.68 9.55 -2.02
N ASN A 56 1.65 9.85 -1.22
CA ASN A 56 0.40 9.10 -1.25
C ASN A 56 -0.32 9.23 -2.59
N GLU A 57 -0.29 10.39 -3.22
CA GLU A 57 -0.83 10.58 -4.56
C GLU A 57 -0.06 9.75 -5.60
N HIS A 58 1.27 9.73 -5.51
CA HIS A 58 2.11 8.87 -6.35
C HIS A 58 1.81 7.38 -6.16
N ARG A 59 1.67 6.92 -4.91
CA ARG A 59 1.26 5.53 -4.60
C ARG A 59 -0.10 5.20 -5.22
N PHE A 60 -1.05 6.14 -5.16
CA PHE A 60 -2.37 5.96 -5.76
C PHE A 60 -2.28 5.84 -7.29
N ARG A 61 -1.55 6.74 -7.96
CA ARG A 61 -1.31 6.67 -9.41
C ARG A 61 -0.63 5.36 -9.82
N MET A 62 0.34 4.87 -9.05
CA MET A 62 1.00 3.58 -9.31
C MET A 62 0.04 2.40 -9.23
N ARG A 63 -0.89 2.39 -8.26
CA ARG A 63 -1.93 1.35 -8.18
C ARG A 63 -2.84 1.38 -9.41
N GLN A 64 -3.25 2.56 -9.85
CA GLN A 64 -4.04 2.69 -11.08
C GLN A 64 -3.29 2.19 -12.32
N LEU A 65 -2.00 2.54 -12.45
CA LEU A 65 -1.15 2.06 -13.54
C LEU A 65 -1.05 0.54 -13.55
N SER A 66 -0.82 -0.07 -12.37
CA SER A 66 -0.78 -1.53 -12.25
C SER A 66 -2.10 -2.19 -12.67
N ALA A 67 -3.24 -1.61 -12.29
CA ALA A 67 -4.55 -2.13 -12.70
C ALA A 67 -4.79 -2.00 -14.22
N ALA A 68 -4.37 -0.88 -14.81
CA ALA A 68 -4.44 -0.67 -16.26
C ALA A 68 -3.55 -1.68 -17.01
N GLN A 69 -2.32 -1.92 -16.53
CA GLN A 69 -1.42 -2.91 -17.10
C GLN A 69 -2.01 -4.32 -17.05
N GLN A 70 -2.57 -4.75 -15.91
CA GLN A 70 -3.25 -6.04 -15.80
C GLN A 70 -4.42 -6.16 -16.78
N THR A 71 -5.21 -5.10 -16.91
CA THR A 71 -6.34 -5.05 -17.86
C THR A 71 -5.86 -5.20 -19.31
N LEU A 72 -4.79 -4.49 -19.68
CA LEU A 72 -4.20 -4.58 -21.01
C LEU A 72 -3.61 -5.96 -21.28
N THR A 73 -2.92 -6.57 -20.31
CA THR A 73 -2.40 -7.94 -20.44
C THR A 73 -3.53 -8.94 -20.68
N VAL A 74 -4.61 -8.85 -19.92
CA VAL A 74 -5.80 -9.71 -20.12
C VAL A 74 -6.41 -9.49 -21.50
N ALA A 75 -6.54 -8.24 -21.94
CA ALA A 75 -7.07 -7.93 -23.27
C ALA A 75 -6.18 -8.48 -24.39
N LEU A 76 -4.86 -8.34 -24.25
CA LEU A 76 -3.87 -8.89 -25.20
C LEU A 76 -3.98 -10.41 -25.28
N ASN A 77 -4.05 -11.11 -24.15
CA ASN A 77 -4.21 -12.56 -24.14
C ASN A 77 -5.48 -13.00 -24.90
N LYS A 78 -6.61 -12.34 -24.63
CA LYS A 78 -7.86 -12.61 -25.37
C LYS A 78 -7.74 -12.37 -26.87
N LEU A 79 -7.05 -11.31 -27.28
CA LEU A 79 -6.83 -11.02 -28.71
C LEU A 79 -5.96 -12.08 -29.38
N VAL A 80 -4.90 -12.53 -28.71
CA VAL A 80 -4.01 -13.60 -29.19
C VAL A 80 -4.77 -14.93 -29.31
N GLU A 81 -5.56 -15.29 -28.29
CA GLU A 81 -6.43 -16.47 -28.30
C GLU A 81 -7.44 -16.43 -29.46
N ASN A 82 -8.14 -15.30 -29.63
CA ASN A 82 -9.12 -15.12 -30.72
C ASN A 82 -8.48 -15.16 -32.11
N ALA A 83 -7.21 -14.77 -32.24
CA ALA A 83 -6.46 -14.86 -33.48
C ALA A 83 -5.97 -16.30 -33.78
N GLY A 84 -6.15 -17.24 -32.86
CA GLY A 84 -5.70 -18.63 -33.02
C GLY A 84 -4.18 -18.77 -33.02
N ILE A 85 -3.45 -17.79 -32.47
CA ILE A 85 -1.99 -17.80 -32.43
C ILE A 85 -1.54 -18.66 -31.25
N ALA A 86 -0.84 -19.75 -31.54
CA ALA A 86 -0.24 -20.59 -30.50
C ALA A 86 1.06 -19.97 -29.97
N PRO A 87 1.35 -20.10 -28.66
CA PRO A 87 2.62 -19.65 -28.10
C PRO A 87 3.79 -20.44 -28.70
N ILE A 88 4.86 -19.72 -29.05
CA ILE A 88 6.06 -20.29 -29.70
C ILE A 88 6.93 -21.08 -28.70
N SER A 89 6.81 -20.76 -27.40
CA SER A 89 7.44 -21.47 -26.30
C SER A 89 6.77 -21.09 -24.99
N THR A 90 6.49 -22.06 -24.13
CA THR A 90 6.13 -21.80 -22.73
C THR A 90 7.44 -21.68 -21.95
N ILE A 91 7.70 -20.52 -21.34
CA ILE A 91 8.82 -20.41 -20.40
C ILE A 91 8.38 -21.13 -19.12
N GLU A 92 8.73 -22.41 -19.02
CA GLU A 92 8.74 -23.09 -17.73
C GLU A 92 9.86 -22.47 -16.90
N ASN A 93 9.54 -21.85 -15.77
CA ASN A 93 10.52 -21.48 -14.76
C ASN A 93 11.10 -22.76 -14.15
N ASN A 94 12.02 -23.40 -14.88
CA ASN A 94 12.62 -24.67 -14.50
C ASN A 94 13.90 -24.41 -13.70
N GLU A 95 13.74 -23.99 -12.44
CA GLU A 95 14.74 -24.29 -11.41
C GLU A 95 14.56 -25.76 -11.04
N SER A 96 15.18 -26.71 -11.75
CA SER A 96 15.57 -28.07 -11.31
C SER A 96 15.90 -28.99 -12.48
N ASN A 97 17.15 -29.02 -12.95
CA ASN A 97 17.91 -30.29 -13.04
C ASN A 97 19.37 -30.04 -13.44
N SER A 98 20.22 -29.79 -12.45
CA SER A 98 21.67 -29.98 -12.55
C SER A 98 22.08 -31.16 -11.67
N LYS A 99 21.73 -32.36 -12.11
CA LYS A 99 22.22 -33.70 -11.72
C LYS A 99 21.49 -34.62 -12.71
N GLU A 100 22.12 -35.30 -13.64
CA GLU A 100 22.95 -36.47 -13.37
C GLU A 100 23.53 -36.94 -14.73
N GLU A 101 24.71 -36.46 -15.11
CA GLU A 101 25.57 -37.11 -16.11
C GLU A 101 26.66 -37.84 -15.33
N ALA A 102 26.40 -39.09 -14.95
CA ALA A 102 27.41 -40.08 -14.58
C ALA A 102 26.75 -41.46 -14.40
N ALA A 103 26.59 -42.20 -15.50
CA ALA A 103 26.57 -43.67 -15.50
C ALA A 103 27.05 -44.19 -16.86
#